data_AF-A0A534VZZ5-F1
#
_entry.id   AF-A0A534VZZ5-F1
#
_cell.length_a   1.000
_cell.length_b   1.000
_cell.length_c   1.000
_cell.angle_alpha   90.00
_cell.angle_beta   90.00
_cell.angle_gamma   90.00
#
_symmetry.space_group_name_H-M   'P 1'
#
loop_
_entity.id
_entity.type
_entity.pdbx_description
1 polymer ?
#
loop_
_entity_poly.entity_id
_entity_poly.type
_entity_poly.pdbx_seq_one_letter_code
_entity_poly.pdbx_strand_id
1 'polypeptide(L)' 'MADADDLVPFRDVLVIRSTAPALLCRIGARRLWLLRSQISGKLWRTGDRGRLFVRRSVVVDQGLEGERSGAGR' A
#
# COMPACT_ATOMS: atom_id res chain seq x y z
N MET A 1 21.45 6.08 3.20
CA MET A 1 20.88 5.21 2.15
C MET A 1 19.83 4.38 2.84
N ALA A 2 18.54 4.70 2.67
CA ALA A 2 17.48 3.91 3.29
C ALA A 2 17.16 2.78 2.33
N ASP A 3 17.71 1.61 2.65
CA ASP A 3 17.73 0.39 1.86
C ASP A 3 16.42 0.16 1.11
N ALA A 4 16.54 -0.06 -0.20
CA ALA A 4 15.45 -0.45 -1.08
C ALA A 4 14.81 -1.80 -0.71
N ASP A 5 15.32 -2.46 0.35
CA ASP A 5 15.01 -3.83 0.71
C ASP A 5 13.79 -3.98 1.64
N ASP A 6 13.31 -2.90 2.28
CA ASP A 6 12.23 -3.01 3.27
C ASP A 6 10.82 -2.73 2.70
N LEU A 7 10.54 -3.29 1.53
CA LEU A 7 9.24 -3.18 0.85
C LEU A 7 8.38 -4.42 1.10
N VAL A 8 7.23 -4.22 1.72
CA VAL A 8 6.25 -5.27 2.00
C VAL A 8 5.23 -5.33 0.87
N PRO A 9 5.05 -6.49 0.21
CA PRO A 9 4.03 -6.65 -0.82
C PRO A 9 2.64 -6.79 -0.21
N PHE A 10 1.69 -6.01 -0.72
CA PHE A 10 0.27 -6.16 -0.48
C PHE A 10 -0.41 -6.62 -1.77
N ARG A 11 -1.21 -7.69 -1.66
CA ARG A 11 -2.02 -8.21 -2.75
C ARG A 11 -3.42 -7.59 -2.64
N ASP A 12 -4.07 -7.38 -3.77
CA ASP A 12 -5.44 -6.86 -3.84
C ASP A 12 -5.65 -5.43 -3.30
N VAL A 13 -4.70 -4.54 -3.57
CA VAL A 13 -4.82 -3.12 -3.22
C VAL A 13 -5.71 -2.42 -4.26
N LEU A 14 -6.69 -1.65 -3.80
CA LEU A 14 -7.55 -0.80 -4.64
C LEU A 14 -7.25 0.68 -4.38
N VAL A 15 -6.94 1.45 -5.42
CA VAL A 15 -6.81 2.91 -5.33
C VAL A 15 -8.20 3.55 -5.38
N ILE A 16 -8.66 4.08 -4.25
CA ILE A 16 -9.95 4.78 -4.12
C ILE A 16 -9.84 6.22 -4.63
N ARG A 17 -8.72 6.90 -4.33
CA ARG A 17 -8.42 8.24 -4.86
C ARG A 17 -6.93 8.37 -5.17
N SER A 18 -6.63 9.15 -6.20
CA SER A 18 -5.27 9.58 -6.53
C SER A 18 -5.16 11.09 -6.44
N THR A 19 -4.16 11.57 -5.70
CA THR A 19 -3.77 12.99 -5.64
C THR A 19 -2.34 13.12 -6.15
N ALA A 20 -1.81 14.34 -6.30
CA ALA A 20 -0.42 14.52 -6.71
C ALA A 20 0.59 13.86 -5.73
N PRO A 21 0.52 14.06 -4.40
CA PRO A 21 1.51 13.48 -3.47
C PRO A 21 1.16 12.07 -2.95
N ALA A 22 -0.12 11.68 -2.97
CA ALA A 22 -0.58 10.50 -2.24
C ALA A 22 -1.70 9.72 -2.96
N LEU A 23 -1.81 8.44 -2.64
CA LEU A 23 -2.90 7.56 -3.03
C LEU A 23 -3.71 7.16 -1.79
N LEU A 24 -5.04 7.28 -1.88
CA LEU A 24 -5.93 6.65 -0.92
C LEU A 24 -6.16 5.22 -1.39
N CYS A 25 -5.59 4.27 -0.68
CA CYS A 25 -5.66 2.85 -1.00
C CYS A 25 -6.55 2.12 0.00
N ARG A 26 -7.30 1.13 -0.50
CA ARG A 26 -7.90 0.08 0.31
C ARG A 26 -7.00 -1.14 0.27
N ILE A 27 -6.61 -1.61 1.43
CA ILE A 27 -5.85 -2.84 1.65
C ILE A 27 -6.67 -3.67 2.64
N GLY A 28 -7.17 -4.82 2.19
CA GLY A 28 -8.12 -5.62 2.96
C GLY A 28 -9.33 -4.78 3.41
N ALA A 29 -9.59 -4.74 4.71
CA ALA A 29 -10.69 -3.96 5.29
C ALA A 29 -10.32 -2.49 5.55
N ARG A 30 -9.05 -2.12 5.41
CA ARG A 30 -8.51 -0.84 5.85
C ARG A 30 -8.37 0.14 4.69
N ARG A 31 -8.58 1.42 4.96
CA ARG A 31 -8.38 2.52 4.00
C ARG A 31 -7.33 3.45 4.57
N LEU A 32 -6.28 3.73 3.79
CA LEU A 32 -5.20 4.59 4.24
C LEU A 32 -4.62 5.42 3.10
N TRP A 33 -4.11 6.59 3.48
CA TRP A 33 -3.32 7.42 2.59
C TRP A 33 -1.88 6.94 2.58
N LEU A 34 -1.37 6.69 1.38
CA LEU A 34 0.00 6.28 1.13
C LEU A 34 0.68 7.34 0.28
N LEU A 35 1.79 7.89 0.76
CA LEU A 35 2.58 8.82 -0.03
C LEU A 35 3.28 8.06 -1.15
N ARG A 36 3.45 8.71 -2.30
CA ARG A 36 4.18 8.12 -3.43
C ARG A 36 5.63 7.75 -3.11
N SER A 37 6.26 8.43 -2.15
CA SER A 37 7.61 8.12 -1.66
C SER A 37 7.68 6.89 -0.75
N GLN A 38 6.54 6.45 -0.22
CA GLN A 38 6.41 5.32 0.70
C GLN A 38 6.06 4.01 -0.02
N ILE A 39 5.70 4.09 -1.29
CA ILE A 39 5.18 2.96 -2.06
C ILE A 39 5.95 2.77 -3.36
N SER A 40 5.94 1.54 -3.86
CA SER A 40 6.46 1.17 -5.16
C SER A 40 5.46 0.27 -5.87
N GLY A 41 5.31 0.41 -7.18
CA GLY A 41 4.39 -0.39 -7.97
C GLY A 41 3.79 0.34 -9.17
N LYS A 42 2.77 -0.30 -9.78
CA LYS A 42 2.11 0.18 -10.99
C LYS A 42 0.72 0.78 -10.75
N LEU A 43 0.30 0.94 -9.50
CA LEU A 43 -1.00 1.57 -9.18
C LEU A 43 -0.79 3.08 -9.04
N TRP A 44 -1.46 3.87 -9.89
CA TRP A 44 -1.25 5.32 -9.97
C TRP A 44 -2.55 6.11 -10.06
N ARG A 45 -3.64 5.51 -10.54
CA ARG A 45 -4.91 6.18 -10.83
C ARG A 45 -6.03 5.62 -9.97
N THR A 46 -7.02 6.45 -9.72
CA THR A 46 -8.29 6.02 -9.11
C THR A 46 -8.89 4.87 -9.91
N GLY A 47 -9.25 3.79 -9.23
CA GLY A 47 -9.78 2.58 -9.84
C GLY A 47 -8.74 1.48 -10.10
N ASP A 48 -7.44 1.80 -10.06
CA ASP A 48 -6.39 0.78 -10.22
C ASP A 48 -6.50 -0.26 -9.09
N ARG A 49 -6.40 -1.54 -9.47
CA ARG A 49 -6.39 -2.67 -8.53
C ARG A 49 -5.25 -3.60 -8.84
N GLY A 50 -4.53 -4.04 -7.81
CA GLY A 50 -3.46 -5.02 -8.00
C GLY A 50 -2.48 -5.10 -6.84
N ARG A 51 -1.22 -5.39 -7.16
CA ARG A 51 -0.15 -5.50 -6.18
C ARG A 51 0.50 -4.13 -5.95
N LEU A 52 0.71 -3.78 -4.69
CA LEU A 52 1.45 -2.59 -4.28
C LEU A 52 2.50 -3.00 -3.26
N PHE A 53 3.67 -2.37 -3.32
CA PHE A 53 4.73 -2.54 -2.33
C PHE A 53 4.76 -1.31 -1.44
N VAL A 54 4.78 -1.49 -0.12
CA VAL A 54 4.75 -0.40 0.86
C VAL A 54 5.94 -0.55 1.80
N ARG A 55 6.61 0.54 2.16
CA ARG A 55 7.72 0.51 3.12
C ARG A 55 7.28 -0.12 4.45
N ARG A 56 8.10 -1.01 5.00
CA ARG A 56 7.82 -1.70 6.28
C ARG A 56 7.64 -0.74 7.43
N SER A 57 8.38 0.37 7.48
CA SER A 57 8.18 1.40 8.51
C SER A 57 6.74 1.91 8.52
N VAL A 58 6.15 2.14 7.34
CA VAL A 58 4.75 2.54 7.20
C VAL A 58 3.81 1.40 7.56
N VAL A 59 4.17 0.16 7.22
CA VAL A 59 3.38 -1.01 7.62
C VAL A 59 3.32 -1.17 9.13
N VAL A 60 4.42 -0.96 9.84
CA VAL A 60 4.48 -1.01 11.30
C VAL A 60 3.71 0.17 11.91
N ASP A 61 3.98 1.39 11.45
CA ASP A 61 3.32 2.61 11.90
C ASP A 61 1.78 2.56 11.74
N GLN A 62 1.32 1.99 10.63
CA GLN A 62 -0.11 1.85 10.33
C GLN A 62 -0.70 0.53 10.88
N GLY A 63 0.10 -0.37 11.47
CA GLY A 63 -0.34 -1.67 11.99
C GLY A 63 -0.88 -2.61 10.90
N LEU A 64 -0.34 -2.56 9.68
CA LEU A 64 -0.78 -3.34 8.51
C LEU A 64 -0.15 -4.74 8.41
N GLU A 65 0.46 -5.22 9.48
CA GLU A 65 1.22 -6.47 9.48
C GLU A 65 0.35 -7.71 9.21
N GLY A 66 -0.91 -7.68 9.68
CA GLY A 66 -1.90 -8.73 9.43
C GLY A 66 -2.53 -8.73 8.04
N GLU A 67 -2.54 -7.59 7.34
CA GLU A 67 -3.21 -7.44 6.04
C GLU A 67 -2.34 -7.95 4.86
N ARG A 68 -1.12 -8.44 5.15
CA ARG A 68 -0.15 -8.92 4.14
C ARG A 68 -0.60 -10.18 3.41
N SER A 69 -1.48 -10.96 4.04
CA SER A 69 -2.10 -12.12 3.44
C SER A 69 -3.56 -11.82 3.17
N GLY A 70 -4.00 -12.05 1.94
CA GLY A 70 -5.39 -12.44 1.68
C GLY A 70 -5.70 -13.78 2.34
N ALA A 71 -5.55 -13.87 3.66
CA ALA A 71 -6.11 -14.93 4.47
C ALA A 71 -7.51 -14.47 4.86
N GLY A 72 -8.42 -14.65 3.91
CA GLY A 72 -9.83 -14.66 4.25
C GLY A 72 -10.06 -15.74 5.29
N ARG A 73 -10.68 -15.35 6.39
CA ARG A 73 -11.71 -16.12 7.07
C ARG A 73 -12.79 -15.15 7.50
#